data_AF-A0A514LBE6-F1
#
_entry.id   AF-A0A514LBE6-F1
#
_cell.length_a   1.000
_cell.length_b   1.000
_cell.length_c   1.000
_cell.angle_alpha   90.00
_cell.angle_beta   90.00
_cell.angle_gamma   90.00
#
_symmetry.space_group_name_H-M   'P 1'
#
loop_
_entity.id
_entity.type
_entity.pdbx_description
1 polymer ?
#
loop_
_entity_poly.entity_id
_entity_poly.type
_entity_poly.pdbx_seq_one_letter_code
_entity_poly.pdbx_strand_id
1 'polypeptide(L)'
;MLSFKIKKLDIFQSYFFGQVEFREDPYKVNIQNQRRGKVLKLPFKINPKRENVLVRMTGPGELFVEDYLPYKGESEWLEIDSDEITYFIADHQDQLDTIEIVYE
;
A
#
# COMPACT_ATOMS: atom_id res chain seq x y z
N MET A 1 0.82 -13.62 4.61
CA MET A 1 1.35 -12.24 4.52
C MET A 1 2.06 -12.03 3.18
N LEU A 2 1.86 -10.88 2.52
CA LEU A 2 2.64 -10.43 1.36
C LEU A 2 3.54 -9.28 1.79
N SER A 3 4.74 -9.17 1.21
CA SER A 3 5.69 -8.10 1.50
C SER A 3 6.25 -7.55 0.21
N PHE A 4 5.96 -6.28 -0.07
CA PHE A 4 6.38 -5.53 -1.24
C PHE A 4 7.49 -4.56 -0.83
N LYS A 5 8.64 -4.61 -1.51
CA LYS A 5 9.74 -3.67 -1.29
C LYS A 5 9.51 -2.40 -2.10
N ILE A 6 9.48 -1.24 -1.47
CA ILE A 6 9.39 0.05 -2.15
C ILE A 6 10.72 0.33 -2.85
N LYS A 7 10.66 0.58 -4.17
CA LYS A 7 11.82 0.97 -4.98
C LYS A 7 11.82 2.47 -5.24
N LYS A 8 10.64 3.05 -5.40
CA LYS A 8 10.42 4.48 -5.60
C LYS A 8 8.99 4.83 -5.21
N LEU A 9 8.79 6.00 -4.61
CA LEU A 9 7.46 6.53 -4.31
C LEU A 9 7.51 8.06 -4.40
N ASP A 10 7.05 8.62 -5.52
CA ASP A 10 7.04 10.06 -5.75
C ASP A 10 5.66 10.65 -5.43
N ILE A 11 5.64 11.88 -4.92
CA ILE A 11 4.41 12.65 -4.71
C ILE A 11 3.99 13.38 -5.98
N PHE A 12 2.71 13.27 -6.35
CA PHE A 12 2.07 13.96 -7.45
C PHE A 12 0.84 14.71 -6.94
N GLN A 13 1.04 15.96 -6.52
CA GLN A 13 0.01 16.82 -5.93
C GLN A 13 -0.64 16.21 -4.67
N SER A 14 -1.65 15.34 -4.84
CA SER A 14 -2.48 14.76 -3.78
C SER A 14 -2.44 13.22 -3.73
N TYR A 15 -1.57 12.57 -4.51
CA TYR A 15 -1.37 11.12 -4.46
C TYR A 15 0.12 10.78 -4.59
N PHE A 16 0.48 9.57 -4.21
CA PHE A 16 1.80 9.00 -4.40
C PHE A 16 1.76 7.94 -5.48
N PHE A 17 2.76 7.93 -6.33
CA PHE A 17 2.91 6.94 -7.38
C PHE A 17 4.35 6.50 -7.52
N GLY A 18 4.55 5.22 -7.80
CA GLY A 18 5.89 4.69 -7.90
C GLY A 18 5.93 3.21 -8.24
N GLN A 19 6.95 2.56 -7.71
CA GLN A 19 7.27 1.17 -8.02
C GLN A 19 7.63 0.41 -6.76
N VAL A 20 7.07 -0.80 -6.65
CA VAL A 20 7.42 -1.80 -5.66
C VAL A 20 7.95 -3.06 -6.35
N GLU A 21 8.66 -3.89 -5.61
CA GLU A 21 9.11 -5.22 -6.04
C GLU A 21 8.52 -6.27 -5.12
N PHE A 22 7.95 -7.32 -5.71
CA PHE A 22 7.43 -8.46 -4.98
C PHE A 22 7.91 -9.73 -5.67
N ARG A 23 8.65 -10.57 -4.93
CA ARG A 23 9.26 -11.80 -5.46
C ARG A 23 10.05 -11.58 -6.75
N GLU A 24 10.87 -10.52 -6.77
CA GLU A 24 11.70 -10.10 -7.92
C GLU A 24 10.91 -9.49 -9.08
N ASP A 25 9.57 -9.54 -9.06
CA ASP A 25 8.72 -8.92 -10.07
C ASP A 25 8.42 -7.45 -9.71
N PRO A 26 8.62 -6.50 -10.65
CA PRO A 26 8.28 -5.10 -10.44
C PRO A 26 6.79 -4.85 -10.66
N TYR A 27 6.18 -4.08 -9.76
CA TYR A 27 4.80 -3.60 -9.89
C TYR A 27 4.72 -2.09 -9.66
N LYS A 28 3.78 -1.44 -10.33
CA LYS A 28 3.44 -0.05 -10.00
C LYS A 28 2.64 -0.01 -8.70
N VAL A 29 2.81 1.07 -7.95
CA VAL A 29 2.01 1.37 -6.76
C VAL A 29 1.37 2.75 -6.89
N ASN A 30 0.11 2.86 -6.49
CA ASN A 30 -0.63 4.11 -6.36
C ASN A 30 -1.23 4.18 -4.95
N ILE A 31 -0.96 5.28 -4.24
CA ILE A 31 -1.47 5.53 -2.90
C ILE A 31 -2.14 6.91 -2.87
N GLN A 32 -3.39 6.98 -2.44
CA GLN A 32 -4.15 8.23 -2.42
C GLN A 32 -5.17 8.27 -1.28
N ASN A 33 -5.68 9.47 -0.98
CA ASN A 33 -6.81 9.65 -0.09
C ASN A 33 -8.05 8.90 -0.59
N GLN A 34 -8.85 8.38 0.34
CA GLN A 34 -10.10 7.71 -0.04
C GLN A 34 -11.12 8.74 -0.55
N ARG A 35 -11.69 8.47 -1.73
CA ARG A 35 -12.77 9.31 -2.29
C ARG A 35 -14.16 8.71 -2.09
N ARG A 36 -14.26 7.39 -2.29
CA ARG A 36 -15.53 6.63 -2.22
C ARG A 36 -15.44 5.46 -1.24
N GLY A 37 -14.58 5.62 -0.24
CA GLY A 37 -14.21 4.59 0.73
C GLY A 37 -12.81 4.03 0.48
N LYS A 38 -12.33 3.30 1.49
CA LYS A 38 -11.02 2.63 1.49
C LYS A 38 -10.96 1.55 0.42
N VAL A 39 -9.78 1.35 -0.18
CA VAL A 39 -9.56 0.35 -1.23
C VAL A 39 -8.18 -0.28 -1.07
N LEU A 40 -8.14 -1.61 -1.16
CA LEU A 40 -6.94 -2.33 -1.56
C LEU A 40 -7.21 -3.10 -2.85
N LYS A 41 -6.40 -2.89 -3.89
CA LYS A 41 -6.27 -3.84 -5.01
C LYS A 41 -4.83 -4.28 -5.16
N LEU A 42 -4.67 -5.52 -5.61
CA LEU A 42 -3.35 -6.15 -5.77
C LEU A 42 -3.12 -6.54 -7.23
N PRO A 43 -1.85 -6.67 -7.66
CA PRO A 43 -1.51 -7.14 -9.00
C PRO A 43 -1.80 -8.63 -9.27
N PHE A 44 -2.44 -9.31 -8.31
CA PHE A 44 -2.86 -10.70 -8.38
C PHE A 44 -3.99 -10.95 -7.38
N LYS A 45 -4.69 -12.07 -7.53
CA LYS A 45 -5.77 -12.46 -6.62
C LYS A 45 -5.27 -13.00 -5.29
N ILE A 46 -5.94 -12.60 -4.21
CA ILE A 46 -5.85 -13.23 -2.89
C ILE A 46 -7.24 -13.65 -2.40
N ASN A 47 -7.27 -14.58 -1.45
CA ASN A 47 -8.49 -15.05 -0.79
C ASN A 47 -8.41 -14.74 0.71
N PRO A 48 -8.74 -13.50 1.14
CA PRO A 48 -8.71 -13.15 2.54
C PRO A 48 -9.85 -13.82 3.31
N LYS A 49 -9.62 -14.22 4.57
CA LYS A 49 -10.70 -14.77 5.42
C LYS A 49 -11.63 -13.69 5.96
N ARG A 50 -11.20 -12.42 5.93
CA ARG A 50 -11.94 -11.24 6.41
C ARG A 50 -12.16 -10.27 5.27
N GLU A 51 -13.20 -9.45 5.38
CA GLU A 51 -13.49 -8.40 4.40
C GLU A 51 -12.37 -7.36 4.32
N ASN A 52 -11.92 -6.89 5.49
CA ASN A 52 -10.81 -5.95 5.61
C ASN A 52 -9.50 -6.69 5.92
N VAL A 53 -8.45 -6.32 5.21
CA VAL A 53 -7.09 -6.81 5.40
C VAL A 53 -6.23 -5.69 5.98
N LEU A 54 -5.25 -6.06 6.80
CA LEU A 54 -4.32 -5.09 7.35
C LEU A 54 -3.27 -4.75 6.29
N VAL A 55 -3.14 -3.47 6.00
CA VAL A 55 -2.05 -2.90 5.19
C VAL A 55 -1.14 -2.13 6.11
N ARG A 56 0.14 -2.51 6.14
CA ARG A 56 1.17 -1.84 6.93
C ARG A 56 2.23 -1.29 5.99
N MET A 57 2.68 -0.06 6.25
CA MET A 57 3.93 0.45 5.67
C MET A 57 4.95 0.63 6.79
N THR A 58 6.19 0.19 6.55
CA THR A 58 7.29 0.29 7.52
C THR A 58 8.49 0.99 6.92
N GLY A 59 9.28 1.62 7.79
CA GLY A 59 10.60 2.17 7.48
C GLY A 59 11.58 1.89 8.63
N PRO A 60 12.75 2.55 8.66
CA PRO A 60 13.75 2.38 9.70
C PRO A 60 13.23 2.62 11.13
N GLY A 61 13.74 1.85 12.10
CA GLY A 61 13.38 1.99 13.51
C GLY A 61 11.97 1.49 13.82
N GLU A 62 11.18 2.30 14.54
CA GLU A 62 9.77 2.04 14.85
C GLU A 62 8.81 2.84 13.94
N LEU A 63 9.28 3.28 12.77
CA LEU A 63 8.46 4.04 11.82
C LEU A 63 7.50 3.10 11.09
N PHE A 64 6.20 3.19 11.41
CA PHE A 64 5.18 2.47 10.67
C PHE A 64 3.82 3.18 10.67
N VAL A 65 3.01 2.84 9.68
CA VAL A 65 1.58 3.17 9.63
C VAL A 65 0.79 1.94 9.22
N GLU A 66 -0.41 1.82 9.75
CA GLU A 66 -1.32 0.71 9.48
C GLU A 66 -2.73 1.20 9.22
N ASP A 67 -3.43 0.51 8.33
CA ASP A 67 -4.86 0.68 8.15
C ASP A 67 -5.52 -0.63 7.68
N TYR A 68 -6.80 -0.80 8.01
CA TYR A 68 -7.61 -1.93 7.57
C TYR A 68 -8.38 -1.54 6.32
N LEU A 69 -8.04 -2.15 5.18
CA LEU A 69 -8.62 -1.84 3.88
C LEU A 69 -9.43 -3.02 3.33
N PRO A 70 -10.61 -2.77 2.73
CA PRO A 70 -11.34 -3.83 2.06
C PRO A 70 -10.62 -4.25 0.77
N TYR A 71 -10.40 -5.55 0.61
CA TYR A 71 -9.84 -6.07 -0.64
C TYR A 71 -10.89 -6.01 -1.76
N LYS A 72 -10.62 -5.22 -2.80
CA LYS A 72 -11.53 -4.99 -3.95
C LYS A 72 -11.10 -5.73 -5.22
N GLY A 73 -10.21 -6.72 -5.08
CA GLY A 73 -9.82 -7.61 -6.17
C GLY A 73 -8.49 -7.22 -6.84
N GLU A 74 -8.37 -7.64 -8.10
CA GLU A 74 -7.16 -7.53 -8.90
C GLU A 74 -7.13 -6.23 -9.70
N SER A 75 -5.93 -5.68 -9.88
CA SER A 75 -5.62 -4.55 -10.77
C SER A 75 -4.27 -4.82 -11.46
N GLU A 76 -3.87 -4.00 -12.43
CA GLU A 76 -2.48 -4.00 -12.92
C GLU A 76 -1.50 -3.55 -11.81
N TRP A 77 -1.98 -2.73 -10.86
CA TRP A 77 -1.16 -2.04 -9.86
C TRP A 77 -1.49 -2.50 -8.45
N LEU A 78 -0.57 -2.24 -7.52
CA LEU A 78 -0.91 -2.14 -6.10
C LEU A 78 -1.62 -0.80 -5.87
N GLU A 79 -2.92 -0.83 -5.57
CA GLU A 79 -3.72 0.37 -5.29
C GLU A 79 -4.11 0.42 -3.82
N ILE A 80 -3.80 1.54 -3.15
CA ILE A 80 -4.13 1.81 -1.76
C ILE A 80 -4.88 3.16 -1.68
N ASP A 81 -6.17 3.11 -1.35
CA ASP A 81 -6.94 4.29 -1.00
C ASP A 81 -7.14 4.31 0.52
N SER A 82 -6.44 5.20 1.23
CA SER A 82 -6.48 5.34 2.69
C SER A 82 -6.02 6.73 3.11
N ASP A 83 -6.80 7.42 3.94
CA ASP A 83 -6.42 8.74 4.43
C ASP A 83 -5.27 8.63 5.44
N GLU A 84 -5.35 7.67 6.35
CA GLU A 84 -4.36 7.40 7.38
C GLU A 84 -2.98 7.12 6.78
N ILE A 85 -2.92 6.22 5.79
CA ILE A 85 -1.67 5.89 5.09
C ILE A 85 -1.19 7.11 4.27
N THR A 86 -2.06 7.75 3.49
CA THR A 86 -1.64 8.85 2.59
C THR A 86 -1.09 10.04 3.37
N TYR A 87 -1.75 10.44 4.46
CA TYR A 87 -1.27 11.54 5.29
C TYR A 87 0.03 11.18 6.00
N PHE A 88 0.18 9.95 6.48
CA PHE A 88 1.42 9.52 7.11
C PHE A 88 2.60 9.53 6.15
N ILE A 89 2.44 9.05 4.91
CA ILE A 89 3.51 9.07 3.90
C ILE A 89 3.91 10.52 3.58
N ALA A 90 2.96 11.46 3.56
CA ALA A 90 3.27 12.87 3.29
C ALA A 90 4.24 13.48 4.32
N ASP A 91 4.12 13.09 5.59
CA ASP A 91 5.03 13.56 6.67
C ASP A 91 6.35 12.77 6.73
N HIS A 92 6.40 11.58 6.12
CA HIS A 92 7.54 10.64 6.22
C HIS A 92 8.04 10.19 4.84
N GLN A 93 7.95 11.07 3.84
CA GLN A 93 8.34 10.76 2.47
C GLN A 93 9.80 10.26 2.41
N ASP A 94 10.04 9.26 1.56
CA ASP A 94 11.33 8.59 1.36
C ASP A 94 11.88 7.79 2.56
N GLN A 95 11.15 7.71 3.68
CA GLN A 95 11.56 6.92 4.85
C GLN A 95 10.98 5.51 4.88
N LEU A 96 9.90 5.26 4.13
CA LEU A 96 9.23 3.96 4.09
C LEU A 96 9.88 3.07 3.03
N ASP A 97 10.13 1.81 3.38
CA ASP A 97 10.83 0.85 2.51
C ASP A 97 10.00 -0.41 2.17
N THR A 98 8.92 -0.67 2.91
CA THR A 98 8.16 -1.91 2.78
C THR A 98 6.66 -1.66 2.91
N ILE A 99 5.86 -2.38 2.13
CA ILE A 99 4.41 -2.48 2.25
C ILE A 99 4.04 -3.94 2.52
N GLU A 100 3.42 -4.22 3.65
CA GLU A 100 2.95 -5.55 4.05
C GLU A 100 1.43 -5.66 3.94
N ILE A 101 0.95 -6.77 3.38
CA ILE A 101 -0.47 -7.13 3.33
C ILE A 101 -0.68 -8.38 4.19
N VAL A 102 -1.39 -8.22 5.32
CA VAL A 102 -1.72 -9.31 6.25
C VAL A 102 -3.20 -9.65 6.10
N TYR A 103 -3.48 -10.82 5.51
CA TYR A 103 -4.81 -11.21 5.01
C TYR A 103 -5.28 -12.61 5.45
N GLU A 104 -4.66 -13.17 6.50
CA GLU A 104 -5.00 -14.49 7.04
C GLU A 104 -6.35 -14.60 7.75
#